data_AF-Q6CJE4-F1
#
_entry.id   AF-Q6CJE4-F1
#
_cell.length_a   1.000
_cell.length_b   1.000
_cell.length_c   1.000
_cell.angle_alpha   90.00
_cell.angle_beta   90.00
_cell.angle_gamma   90.00
#
_symmetry.space_group_name_H-M   'P 1'
#
loop_
_entity.id
_entity.type
_entity.pdbx_description
1 polymer ?
#
loop_
_entity_poly.entity_id
_entity_poly.type
_entity_poly.pdbx_seq_one_letter_code
_entity_poly.pdbx_strand_id
1 'polypeptide(L)'
;MFPRIFTRQFQITSFRLAEETGTKLTKEQLRKRELRKMVQRRLQAKTPASDHPLYMPVSRALRYLRAIEVGQPASQQTITLTTLVVAERGVPPLTGNVSFGKPLKDVKVAVFTNDEAQAALMKDKYSVHLVGGSDLVSQIKAGEVSIDFDKAFATPDIVPQLASQVGRILGPRGLLPTAKKGTVAEDLEPLIKDSMSSVPFRQRGNSISLGVAKTHFTDKEVLENLLATQKAFKQSITNQQTKKPSILSQTTLTSTHGPGIVIDFA
;
A
#
# COMPACT_ATOMS: atom_id res chain seq x y z
N MET A 1 1.19 -53.52 -46.28
CA MET A 1 2.50 -53.28 -45.65
C MET A 1 2.53 -51.82 -45.19
N PHE A 2 2.02 -51.53 -43.99
CA PHE A 2 1.98 -50.18 -43.41
C PHE A 2 3.19 -49.97 -42.49
N PRO A 3 3.89 -48.82 -42.54
CA PRO A 3 5.08 -48.60 -41.74
C PRO A 3 4.71 -48.33 -40.28
N ARG A 4 5.44 -48.97 -39.36
CA ARG A 4 5.28 -48.82 -37.91
C ARG A 4 5.58 -47.37 -37.50
N ILE A 5 4.58 -46.70 -36.96
CA ILE A 5 4.70 -45.39 -36.33
C ILE A 5 5.59 -45.55 -35.09
N PHE A 6 6.76 -44.92 -35.11
CA PHE A 6 7.65 -44.80 -33.96
C PHE A 6 6.95 -43.95 -32.88
N THR A 7 6.36 -44.59 -31.88
CA THR A 7 5.89 -43.89 -30.68
C THR A 7 7.12 -43.45 -29.89
N ARG A 8 7.40 -42.15 -29.89
CA ARG A 8 8.39 -41.55 -28.98
C ARG A 8 7.91 -41.79 -27.54
N GLN A 9 8.50 -42.77 -26.86
CA GLN A 9 8.40 -42.88 -25.41
C GLN A 9 9.08 -41.65 -24.80
N PHE A 10 8.28 -40.69 -24.34
CA PHE A 10 8.75 -39.70 -23.39
C PHE A 10 9.04 -40.43 -22.08
N GLN A 11 10.32 -40.71 -21.82
CA GLN A 11 10.76 -41.10 -20.48
C GLN A 11 10.53 -39.90 -19.56
N ILE A 12 9.47 -39.99 -18.76
CA ILE A 12 9.32 -39.16 -17.57
C ILE A 12 10.40 -39.65 -16.61
N THR A 13 11.58 -39.04 -16.62
CA THR A 13 12.53 -39.19 -15.52
C THR A 13 11.78 -38.77 -14.27
N SER A 14 11.41 -39.73 -13.42
CA SER A 14 10.87 -39.43 -12.11
C SER A 14 11.87 -38.54 -11.40
N PHE A 15 11.44 -37.34 -11.01
CA PHE A 15 12.20 -36.50 -10.11
C PHE A 15 12.43 -37.33 -8.84
N ARG A 16 13.58 -37.99 -8.72
CA ARG A 16 14.04 -38.58 -7.46
C ARG A 16 14.33 -37.40 -6.54
N LEU A 17 13.31 -36.97 -5.79
CA LEU A 17 13.52 -36.19 -4.57
C LEU A 17 14.53 -36.97 -3.74
N ALA A 18 15.66 -36.34 -3.40
CA ALA A 18 16.63 -36.93 -2.51
C ALA A 18 15.89 -37.40 -1.24
N GLU A 19 16.08 -38.67 -0.85
CA GLU A 19 15.61 -39.14 0.44
C GLU A 19 16.18 -38.17 1.49
N GLU A 20 15.31 -37.57 2.31
CA GLU A 20 15.73 -36.71 3.40
C GLU A 20 16.47 -37.57 4.43
N THR A 21 17.76 -37.84 4.21
CA THR A 21 18.69 -38.47 5.16
C THR A 21 19.07 -37.48 6.27
N GLY A 22 18.11 -36.69 6.74
CA GLY A 22 18.25 -35.78 7.86
C GLY A 22 17.70 -36.46 9.10
N THR A 23 18.57 -36.78 10.06
CA THR A 23 18.13 -37.12 11.42
C THR A 23 17.19 -36.01 11.92
N LYS A 24 15.93 -36.36 12.24
CA LYS A 24 14.95 -35.39 12.76
C LYS A 24 15.51 -34.78 14.04
N LEU A 25 15.91 -33.51 13.96
CA LEU A 25 16.45 -32.75 15.09
C LEU A 25 15.47 -32.80 16.27
N THR A 26 15.99 -32.91 17.49
CA THR A 26 15.14 -32.87 18.69
C THR A 26 14.46 -31.51 18.81
N LYS A 27 13.31 -31.44 19.49
CA LYS A 27 12.54 -30.18 19.67
C LYS A 27 13.40 -29.07 20.28
N GLU A 28 14.33 -29.42 21.16
CA GLU A 28 15.27 -28.48 21.78
C GLU A 28 16.32 -27.96 20.81
N GLN A 29 16.88 -28.83 19.97
CA GLN A 29 17.81 -28.44 18.91
C GLN A 29 17.14 -27.50 17.90
N LEU A 30 15.86 -27.74 17.55
CA LEU A 30 15.08 -26.85 16.70
C LEU A 30 14.92 -25.46 17.32
N ARG A 31 14.52 -25.38 18.60
CA ARG A 31 14.40 -24.11 19.34
C ARG A 31 15.73 -23.35 19.39
N LYS A 32 16.83 -24.03 19.70
CA LYS A 32 18.18 -23.42 19.73
C LYS A 32 18.59 -22.89 18.36
N ARG A 33 18.26 -23.62 17.27
CA ARG A 33 18.50 -23.20 15.89
C ARG A 33 17.67 -21.97 15.51
N GLU A 34 16.40 -21.91 15.91
CA GLU A 34 15.53 -20.76 15.68
C GLU A 34 16.04 -19.51 16.40
N LEU A 35 16.44 -19.64 17.67
CA LEU A 35 17.04 -18.54 18.44
C LEU A 35 18.32 -18.02 17.77
N ARG A 36 19.22 -18.92 17.33
CA ARG A 36 20.44 -18.54 16.59
C ARG A 36 20.12 -17.79 15.30
N LYS A 37 19.16 -18.29 14.51
CA LYS A 37 18.69 -17.62 13.28
C LYS A 37 18.12 -16.23 13.57
N MET A 38 17.35 -16.09 14.65
CA MET A 38 16.77 -14.80 15.04
C MET A 38 17.83 -13.79 15.49
N VAL A 39 18.84 -14.22 16.23
CA VAL A 39 19.98 -13.36 16.62
C VAL A 39 20.73 -12.90 15.38
N GLN A 40 21.05 -13.82 14.46
CA GLN A 40 21.73 -13.48 13.20
C GLN A 40 20.93 -12.48 12.35
N ARG A 41 19.62 -12.70 12.19
CA ARG A 41 18.74 -11.76 11.47
C ARG A 41 18.71 -10.37 12.10
N ARG A 42 18.73 -10.30 13.44
CA ARG A 42 18.81 -9.01 14.13
C ARG A 42 20.15 -8.31 13.97
N LEU A 43 21.25 -9.06 13.92
CA LEU A 43 22.56 -8.49 13.63
C LEU A 43 22.61 -7.96 12.20
N GLN A 44 22.11 -8.73 11.22
CA GLN A 44 21.97 -8.29 9.83
C GLN A 44 21.02 -7.10 9.67
N ALA A 45 19.97 -6.99 10.48
CA ALA A 45 19.09 -5.82 10.42
C ALA A 45 19.76 -4.54 10.93
N LYS A 46 20.85 -4.64 11.71
CA LYS A 46 21.60 -3.51 12.23
C LYS A 46 22.79 -3.11 11.36
N THR A 47 23.16 -3.91 10.37
CA THR A 47 24.23 -3.52 9.44
C THR A 47 23.77 -2.31 8.64
N PRO A 48 24.64 -1.30 8.42
CA PRO A 48 24.28 -0.12 7.65
C PRO A 48 23.94 -0.50 6.21
N ALA A 49 23.05 0.27 5.59
CA ALA A 49 22.62 0.00 4.22
C ALA A 49 23.78 0.10 3.21
N SER A 50 24.82 0.89 3.52
CA SER A 50 26.02 1.09 2.69
C SER A 50 26.79 -0.19 2.38
N ASP A 51 26.73 -1.18 3.27
CA ASP A 51 27.51 -2.42 3.15
C ASP A 51 26.90 -3.36 2.10
N HIS A 52 25.65 -3.13 1.70
CA HIS A 52 24.95 -4.00 0.77
C HIS A 52 25.41 -3.75 -0.69
N PRO A 53 25.67 -4.79 -1.49
CA PRO A 53 26.18 -4.63 -2.87
C PRO A 53 25.24 -3.86 -3.81
N LEU A 54 23.92 -3.91 -3.54
CA LEU A 54 22.88 -3.18 -4.28
C LEU A 54 22.55 -1.79 -3.68
N TYR A 55 23.39 -1.25 -2.82
CA TYR A 55 23.19 0.06 -2.20
C TYR A 55 23.40 1.19 -3.21
N MET A 56 22.47 2.15 -3.22
CA MET A 56 22.63 3.42 -3.91
C MET A 56 21.99 4.57 -3.12
N PRO A 57 22.55 5.80 -3.22
CA PRO A 57 21.86 7.01 -2.75
C PRO A 57 20.51 7.18 -3.44
N VAL A 58 19.52 7.70 -2.71
CA VAL A 58 18.13 7.85 -3.19
C VAL A 58 18.06 8.59 -4.54
N SER A 59 18.79 9.68 -4.70
CA SER A 59 18.82 10.45 -5.96
C SER A 59 19.29 9.63 -7.17
N ARG A 60 20.36 8.83 -6.99
CA ARG A 60 20.84 7.92 -8.05
C ARG A 60 19.85 6.80 -8.31
N ALA A 61 19.28 6.21 -7.26
CA ALA A 61 18.28 5.16 -7.37
C ALA A 61 17.07 5.62 -8.19
N LEU A 62 16.53 6.81 -7.90
CA LEU A 62 15.40 7.39 -8.63
C LEU A 62 15.72 7.61 -10.11
N ARG A 63 16.95 8.04 -10.44
CA ARG A 63 17.38 8.20 -11.83
C ARG A 63 17.34 6.87 -12.59
N TYR A 64 17.84 5.79 -12.00
CA TYR A 64 17.80 4.46 -12.64
C TYR A 64 16.38 3.92 -12.76
N LEU A 65 15.57 4.05 -11.70
CA LEU A 65 14.18 3.58 -11.73
C LEU A 65 13.36 4.33 -12.79
N ARG A 66 13.52 5.66 -12.91
CA ARG A 66 12.86 6.44 -13.96
C ARG A 66 13.32 6.06 -15.36
N ALA A 67 14.61 5.77 -15.55
CA ALA A 67 15.15 5.36 -16.84
C ALA A 67 14.57 4.01 -17.32
N ILE A 68 14.29 3.09 -16.39
CA ILE A 68 13.73 1.77 -16.70
C ILE A 68 12.24 1.85 -17.04
N GLU A 69 11.50 2.76 -16.42
CA GLU A 69 10.07 2.95 -16.66
C GLU A 69 9.75 3.74 -17.94
N VAL A 70 10.76 4.18 -18.70
CA VAL A 70 10.55 4.90 -19.97
C VAL A 70 9.74 4.02 -20.94
N GLY A 71 8.69 4.60 -21.51
CA GLY A 71 7.79 3.90 -22.44
C GLY A 71 6.59 3.20 -21.77
N GLN A 72 6.57 3.10 -20.43
CA GLN A 72 5.40 2.60 -19.70
C GLN A 72 4.35 3.71 -19.49
N PRO A 73 3.06 3.37 -19.27
CA PRO A 73 2.04 4.37 -19.01
C PRO A 73 2.24 4.99 -17.61
N ALA A 74 2.20 6.32 -17.53
CA ALA A 74 2.40 7.08 -16.28
C ALA A 74 1.44 6.68 -15.14
N SER A 75 0.27 6.16 -15.48
CA SER A 75 -0.71 5.66 -14.50
C SER A 75 -0.20 4.44 -13.73
N GLN A 76 0.58 3.55 -14.37
CA GLN A 76 1.06 2.31 -13.77
C GLN A 76 2.40 2.49 -13.04
N GLN A 77 3.20 3.47 -13.45
CA GLN A 77 4.56 3.72 -12.94
C GLN A 77 4.58 4.14 -11.46
N THR A 78 4.55 3.17 -10.55
CA THR A 78 4.63 3.38 -9.09
C THR A 78 6.01 3.00 -8.57
N ILE A 79 6.57 3.86 -7.74
CA ILE A 79 7.74 3.57 -6.92
C ILE A 79 7.24 3.08 -5.57
N THR A 80 7.55 1.83 -5.27
CA THR A 80 7.19 1.15 -4.04
C THR A 80 8.41 1.00 -3.15
N LEU A 81 8.23 1.30 -1.87
CA LEU A 81 9.20 1.07 -0.81
C LEU A 81 8.81 -0.21 -0.09
N THR A 82 9.76 -1.16 -0.05
CA THR A 82 9.61 -2.39 0.70
C THR A 82 10.65 -2.44 1.81
N THR A 83 10.20 -2.42 3.06
CA THR A 83 11.07 -2.52 4.24
C THR A 83 10.88 -3.87 4.89
N LEU A 84 11.99 -4.56 5.15
CA LEU A 84 12.00 -5.80 5.91
C LEU A 84 11.86 -5.50 7.40
N VAL A 85 11.05 -6.30 8.09
CA VAL A 85 10.77 -6.18 9.52
C VAL A 85 11.23 -7.45 10.21
N VAL A 86 12.13 -7.31 11.19
CA VAL A 86 12.58 -8.41 12.04
C VAL A 86 11.86 -8.29 13.38
N ALA A 87 10.85 -9.14 13.58
CA ALA A 87 10.07 -9.24 14.81
C ALA A 87 10.18 -10.65 15.40
N GLU A 88 10.05 -10.76 16.72
CA GLU A 88 9.92 -12.07 17.39
C GLU A 88 8.51 -12.64 17.19
N ARG A 89 8.38 -13.97 17.34
CA ARG A 89 7.08 -14.63 17.23
C ARG A 89 6.14 -14.14 18.34
N GLY A 90 4.90 -13.82 17.99
CA GLY A 90 3.88 -13.33 18.93
C GLY A 90 3.85 -11.81 19.08
N VAL A 91 4.78 -11.09 18.45
CA VAL A 91 4.73 -9.62 18.34
C VAL A 91 3.62 -9.24 17.33
N PRO A 92 2.72 -8.29 17.66
CA PRO A 92 1.66 -7.87 16.74
C PRO A 92 2.27 -7.22 15.49
N PRO A 93 1.71 -7.45 14.29
CA PRO A 93 2.23 -6.86 13.06
C PRO A 93 2.11 -5.33 13.08
N LEU A 94 3.06 -4.65 12.46
CA LEU A 94 3.02 -3.19 12.32
C LEU A 94 1.86 -2.78 11.41
N THR A 95 1.06 -1.83 11.88
CA THR A 95 -0.08 -1.25 11.16
C THR A 95 -0.14 0.24 11.43
N GLY A 96 -0.48 1.01 10.41
CA GLY A 96 -0.67 2.45 10.55
C GLY A 96 -1.04 3.10 9.24
N ASN A 97 -1.09 4.43 9.25
CA ASN A 97 -1.36 5.26 8.09
C ASN A 97 -0.20 6.25 7.90
N VAL A 98 0.14 6.57 6.65
CA VAL A 98 1.11 7.62 6.31
C VAL A 98 0.37 8.72 5.56
N SER A 99 0.50 9.97 5.99
CA SER A 99 -0.01 11.12 5.26
C SER A 99 1.09 11.66 4.32
N PHE A 100 0.84 11.65 3.01
CA PHE A 100 1.74 12.19 2.00
C PHE A 100 1.44 13.65 1.67
N GLY A 101 2.47 14.44 1.34
CA GLY A 101 2.26 15.81 0.88
C GLY A 101 1.57 15.87 -0.48
N LYS A 102 2.01 14.99 -1.40
CA LYS A 102 1.42 14.82 -2.73
C LYS A 102 0.81 13.42 -2.89
N PRO A 103 -0.47 13.31 -3.29
CA PRO A 103 -1.16 12.03 -3.43
C PRO A 103 -0.64 11.24 -4.64
N LEU A 104 -0.61 9.91 -4.52
CA LEU A 104 -0.11 9.01 -5.57
C LEU A 104 -1.01 8.90 -6.80
N LYS A 105 -2.32 9.04 -6.61
CA LYS A 105 -3.34 8.94 -7.64
C LYS A 105 -4.28 10.11 -7.45
N ASP A 106 -4.70 10.72 -8.55
CA ASP A 106 -5.80 11.66 -8.54
C ASP A 106 -7.09 10.89 -8.24
N VAL A 107 -7.56 11.01 -7.01
CA VAL A 107 -8.79 10.36 -6.54
C VAL A 107 -9.95 11.26 -6.92
N LYS A 108 -10.86 10.76 -7.74
CA LYS A 108 -12.11 11.48 -8.02
C LYS A 108 -13.02 11.39 -6.81
N VAL A 109 -13.34 12.54 -6.23
CA VAL A 109 -14.16 12.63 -5.02
C VAL A 109 -15.56 13.13 -5.36
N ALA A 110 -16.58 12.56 -4.72
CA ALA A 110 -17.94 13.07 -4.69
C ALA A 110 -18.30 13.54 -3.28
N VAL A 111 -18.99 14.66 -3.16
CA VAL A 111 -19.42 15.22 -1.88
C VAL A 111 -20.94 15.39 -1.88
N PHE A 112 -21.59 14.81 -0.88
CA PHE A 112 -23.02 14.89 -0.68
C PHE A 112 -23.31 15.76 0.54
N THR A 113 -23.86 16.95 0.31
CA THR A 113 -24.24 17.86 1.39
C THR A 113 -25.45 18.68 0.97
N ASN A 114 -26.31 19.00 1.94
CA ASN A 114 -27.42 19.94 1.75
C ASN A 114 -26.95 21.39 1.96
N ASP A 115 -25.76 21.60 2.53
CA ASP A 115 -25.19 22.93 2.78
C ASP A 115 -24.47 23.45 1.54
N GLU A 116 -25.09 24.40 0.84
CA GLU A 116 -24.55 24.99 -0.40
C GLU A 116 -23.21 25.73 -0.17
N ALA A 117 -23.03 26.35 1.00
CA ALA A 117 -21.81 27.05 1.35
C ALA A 117 -20.61 26.09 1.47
N GLN A 118 -20.80 24.95 2.16
CA GLN A 118 -19.78 23.91 2.21
C GLN A 118 -19.55 23.32 0.83
N ALA A 119 -20.61 23.06 0.07
CA ALA A 119 -20.51 22.50 -1.28
C ALA A 119 -19.61 23.34 -2.22
N ALA A 120 -19.75 24.67 -2.19
CA ALA A 120 -18.94 25.58 -2.98
C ALA A 120 -17.46 25.58 -2.53
N LEU A 121 -17.21 25.67 -1.23
CA LEU A 121 -15.85 25.65 -0.66
C LEU A 121 -15.10 24.36 -1.04
N MET A 122 -15.78 23.22 -1.04
CA MET A 122 -15.16 21.94 -1.39
C MET A 122 -14.82 21.85 -2.89
N LYS A 123 -15.66 22.43 -3.76
CA LYS A 123 -15.40 22.49 -5.22
C LYS A 123 -14.17 23.34 -5.54
N ASP A 124 -13.97 24.44 -4.82
CA ASP A 124 -12.89 25.39 -5.12
C ASP A 124 -11.54 24.88 -4.61
N LYS A 125 -11.50 24.24 -3.43
CA LYS A 125 -10.26 23.82 -2.78
C LYS A 125 -9.73 22.46 -3.25
N TYR A 126 -10.60 21.58 -3.71
CA TYR A 126 -10.25 20.20 -4.06
C TYR A 126 -10.76 19.84 -5.45
N SER A 127 -10.11 18.89 -6.12
CA SER A 127 -10.57 18.35 -7.41
C SER A 127 -11.78 17.42 -7.22
N VAL A 128 -12.91 18.00 -6.78
CA VAL A 128 -14.16 17.28 -6.55
C VAL A 128 -14.92 17.19 -7.86
N HIS A 129 -15.29 15.97 -8.25
CA HIS A 129 -15.94 15.72 -9.53
C HIS A 129 -17.43 16.06 -9.48
N LEU A 130 -18.08 15.74 -8.36
CA LEU A 130 -19.52 15.93 -8.16
C LEU A 130 -19.77 16.47 -6.75
N VAL A 131 -20.57 17.53 -6.65
CA VAL A 131 -21.07 18.03 -5.37
C VAL A 131 -22.53 18.42 -5.48
N GLY A 132 -23.33 17.94 -4.54
CA GLY A 132 -24.74 18.33 -4.43
C GLY A 132 -25.49 17.59 -3.34
N GLY A 133 -26.73 18.03 -3.11
CA GLY A 133 -27.62 17.50 -2.09
C GLY A 133 -28.55 16.42 -2.60
N SER A 134 -29.82 16.48 -2.18
CA SER A 134 -30.87 15.51 -2.53
C SER A 134 -31.09 15.34 -4.03
N ASP A 135 -30.85 16.39 -4.82
CA ASP A 135 -31.11 16.38 -6.27
C ASP A 135 -30.10 15.50 -7.02
N LEU A 136 -28.84 15.46 -6.57
CA LEU A 136 -27.87 14.51 -7.14
C LEU A 136 -28.21 13.07 -6.78
N VAL A 137 -28.77 12.83 -5.59
CA VAL A 137 -29.17 11.49 -5.15
C VAL A 137 -30.26 10.93 -6.06
N SER A 138 -31.24 11.77 -6.45
CA SER A 138 -32.31 11.38 -7.37
C SER A 138 -31.80 11.17 -8.80
N GLN A 139 -30.90 12.03 -9.30
CA GLN A 139 -30.26 11.87 -10.63
C GLN A 139 -29.42 10.60 -10.73
N ILE A 140 -28.66 10.25 -9.68
CA ILE A 140 -27.90 8.99 -9.64
C ILE A 140 -28.83 7.78 -9.64
N LYS A 141 -29.98 7.87 -8.94
CA LYS A 141 -31.00 6.80 -8.96
C LYS A 141 -31.66 6.67 -10.34
N ALA A 142 -31.92 7.78 -11.02
CA ALA A 142 -32.48 7.80 -12.38
C ALA A 142 -31.48 7.30 -13.44
N GLY A 143 -30.18 7.24 -13.11
CA GLY A 143 -29.12 6.82 -14.03
C GLY A 143 -28.66 7.93 -14.97
N GLU A 144 -29.04 9.18 -14.72
CA GLU A 144 -28.64 10.34 -15.52
C GLU A 144 -27.16 10.71 -15.33
N VAL A 145 -26.61 10.42 -14.15
CA VAL A 145 -25.21 10.70 -13.80
C VAL A 145 -24.41 9.41 -13.72
N SER A 146 -23.32 9.32 -14.48
CA SER A 146 -22.38 8.20 -14.38
C SER A 146 -21.63 8.23 -13.05
N ILE A 147 -21.59 7.08 -12.38
CA ILE A 147 -20.87 6.91 -11.12
C ILE A 147 -19.39 6.69 -11.44
N ASP A 148 -18.69 7.81 -11.65
CA ASP A 148 -17.26 7.87 -12.01
C ASP A 148 -16.41 8.51 -10.91
N PHE A 149 -16.71 8.19 -9.64
CA PHE A 149 -15.91 8.64 -8.49
C PHE A 149 -15.36 7.46 -7.67
N ASP A 150 -14.18 7.66 -7.10
CA ASP A 150 -13.44 6.67 -6.31
C ASP A 150 -13.79 6.73 -4.81
N LYS A 151 -14.15 7.93 -4.30
CA LYS A 151 -14.51 8.15 -2.90
C LYS A 151 -15.71 9.09 -2.79
N ALA A 152 -16.57 8.83 -1.81
CA ALA A 152 -17.69 9.72 -1.49
C ALA A 152 -17.67 10.12 -0.02
N PHE A 153 -18.02 11.37 0.24
CA PHE A 153 -18.15 11.96 1.56
C PHE A 153 -19.54 12.57 1.73
N ALA A 154 -20.08 12.54 2.94
CA ALA A 154 -21.42 13.06 3.20
C ALA A 154 -21.53 13.75 4.56
N THR A 155 -22.41 14.74 4.67
CA THR A 155 -22.88 15.25 5.96
C THR A 155 -23.89 14.26 6.58
N PRO A 156 -24.01 14.20 7.92
CA PRO A 156 -24.89 13.23 8.59
C PRO A 156 -26.36 13.33 8.15
N ASP A 157 -26.82 14.53 7.76
CA ASP A 157 -28.22 14.80 7.41
C ASP A 157 -28.68 14.08 6.14
N ILE A 158 -27.78 13.94 5.15
CA ILE A 158 -28.13 13.33 3.85
C ILE A 158 -27.93 11.82 3.83
N VAL A 159 -27.20 11.26 4.79
CA VAL A 159 -26.86 9.82 4.84
C VAL A 159 -28.10 8.91 4.81
N PRO A 160 -29.20 9.17 5.56
CA PRO A 160 -30.39 8.31 5.54
C PRO A 160 -31.07 8.26 4.16
N GLN A 161 -31.13 9.41 3.47
CA GLN A 161 -31.69 9.50 2.12
C GLN A 161 -30.80 8.78 1.12
N LEU A 162 -29.49 8.96 1.23
CA LEU A 162 -28.52 8.33 0.33
C LEU A 162 -28.48 6.80 0.49
N ALA A 163 -28.58 6.31 1.72
CA ALA A 163 -28.65 4.88 2.02
C ALA A 163 -29.96 4.23 1.51
N SER A 164 -31.09 4.90 1.65
CA SER A 164 -32.40 4.36 1.22
C SER A 164 -32.57 4.38 -0.31
N GLN A 165 -32.14 5.44 -0.98
CA GLN A 165 -32.39 5.62 -2.41
C GLN A 165 -31.31 5.00 -3.30
N VAL A 166 -30.04 5.11 -2.92
CA VAL A 166 -28.89 4.77 -3.77
C VAL A 166 -28.03 3.65 -3.17
N GLY A 167 -28.39 3.16 -1.97
CA GLY A 167 -27.66 2.09 -1.28
C GLY A 167 -27.51 0.81 -2.09
N ARG A 168 -28.49 0.44 -2.93
CA ARG A 168 -28.40 -0.75 -3.83
C ARG A 168 -27.34 -0.58 -4.93
N ILE A 169 -27.04 0.65 -5.32
CA ILE A 169 -26.11 0.96 -6.42
C ILE A 169 -24.70 1.21 -5.87
N LEU A 170 -24.57 2.07 -4.85
CA LEU A 170 -23.28 2.44 -4.25
C LEU A 170 -22.75 1.40 -3.26
N GLY A 171 -23.62 0.56 -2.68
CA GLY A 171 -23.27 -0.47 -1.71
C GLY A 171 -22.30 -1.52 -2.27
N PRO A 172 -22.64 -2.24 -3.36
CA PRO A 172 -21.76 -3.24 -3.96
C PRO A 172 -20.41 -2.68 -4.43
N ARG A 173 -20.37 -1.39 -4.81
CA ARG A 173 -19.14 -0.68 -5.22
C ARG A 173 -18.31 -0.18 -4.03
N GLY A 174 -18.82 -0.28 -2.80
CA GLY A 174 -18.13 0.18 -1.59
C GLY A 174 -18.03 1.71 -1.45
N LEU A 175 -18.71 2.46 -2.31
CA LEU A 175 -18.70 3.92 -2.38
C LEU A 175 -19.68 4.57 -1.39
N LEU A 176 -20.56 3.79 -0.78
CA LEU A 176 -21.54 4.30 0.19
C LEU A 176 -20.83 4.91 1.42
N PRO A 177 -21.05 6.21 1.73
CA PRO A 177 -20.54 6.85 2.93
C PRO A 177 -21.12 6.22 4.20
N THR A 178 -20.27 5.91 5.18
CA THR A 178 -20.70 5.37 6.48
C THR A 178 -19.85 5.95 7.61
N ALA A 179 -20.45 6.19 8.77
CA ALA A 179 -19.73 6.71 9.94
C ALA A 179 -18.57 5.79 10.38
N LYS A 180 -18.74 4.47 10.26
CA LYS A 180 -17.68 3.49 10.58
C LYS A 180 -16.44 3.60 9.69
N LYS A 181 -16.61 4.01 8.42
CA LYS A 181 -15.49 4.27 7.51
C LYS A 181 -14.86 5.65 7.72
N GLY A 182 -15.42 6.48 8.60
CA GLY A 182 -14.97 7.86 8.80
C GLY A 182 -15.14 8.71 7.53
N THR A 183 -16.20 8.46 6.74
CA THR A 183 -16.52 9.24 5.54
C THR A 183 -17.75 10.14 5.72
N VAL A 184 -18.20 10.28 6.97
CA VAL A 184 -19.35 11.09 7.37
C VAL A 184 -18.89 12.01 8.49
N ALA A 185 -19.01 13.31 8.29
CA ALA A 185 -18.68 14.34 9.27
C ALA A 185 -19.45 15.63 8.93
N GLU A 186 -19.59 16.52 9.92
CA GLU A 186 -20.09 17.88 9.72
C GLU A 186 -19.04 18.74 8.98
N ASP A 187 -17.77 18.60 9.36
CA ASP A 187 -16.64 19.24 8.69
C ASP A 187 -15.99 18.30 7.67
N LEU A 188 -16.22 18.59 6.38
CA LEU A 188 -15.72 17.75 5.28
C LEU A 188 -14.27 18.06 4.88
N GLU A 189 -13.79 19.30 5.09
CA GLU A 189 -12.43 19.73 4.72
C GLU A 189 -11.30 18.85 5.25
N PRO A 190 -11.16 18.64 6.57
CA PRO A 190 -10.07 17.82 7.10
C PRO A 190 -10.16 16.38 6.63
N LEU A 191 -11.39 15.89 6.48
CA LEU A 191 -11.68 14.51 6.12
C LEU A 191 -11.30 14.22 4.65
N ILE A 192 -11.60 15.13 3.72
CA ILE A 192 -11.18 15.01 2.32
C ILE A 192 -9.65 15.08 2.23
N LYS A 193 -9.03 16.03 2.91
CA LYS A 193 -7.57 16.20 2.93
C LYS A 193 -6.87 14.94 3.41
N ASP A 194 -7.28 14.44 4.57
CA ASP A 194 -6.71 13.23 5.16
C ASP A 194 -6.96 12.01 4.30
N SER A 195 -8.14 11.89 3.68
CA SER A 195 -8.43 10.75 2.81
C SER A 195 -7.63 10.77 1.51
N MET A 196 -7.31 11.94 0.96
CA MET A 196 -6.48 12.04 -0.24
C MET A 196 -5.00 11.74 0.06
N SER A 197 -4.49 12.21 1.19
CA SER A 197 -3.08 12.06 1.54
C SER A 197 -2.74 10.76 2.26
N SER A 198 -3.71 10.14 2.94
CA SER A 198 -3.47 8.99 3.82
C SER A 198 -3.39 7.67 3.06
N VAL A 199 -2.25 6.99 3.18
CA VAL A 199 -2.01 5.66 2.64
C VAL A 199 -1.83 4.68 3.80
N PRO A 200 -2.70 3.66 3.92
CA PRO A 200 -2.59 2.65 4.96
C PRO A 200 -1.44 1.70 4.66
N PHE A 201 -0.67 1.33 5.68
CA PHE A 201 0.32 0.26 5.59
C PHE A 201 0.03 -0.82 6.62
N ARG A 202 0.30 -2.06 6.22
CA ARG A 202 0.19 -3.23 7.08
C ARG A 202 1.34 -4.17 6.77
N GLN A 203 2.00 -4.64 7.81
CA GLN A 203 3.00 -5.68 7.71
C GLN A 203 2.38 -6.98 7.18
N ARG A 204 2.95 -7.51 6.10
CA ARG A 204 2.64 -8.83 5.55
C ARG A 204 3.87 -9.72 5.68
N GLY A 205 3.76 -10.78 6.47
CA GLY A 205 4.91 -11.61 6.83
C GLY A 205 5.99 -10.78 7.52
N ASN A 206 7.17 -10.70 6.90
CA ASN A 206 8.33 -9.96 7.41
C ASN A 206 8.62 -8.69 6.61
N SER A 207 7.65 -8.17 5.87
CA SER A 207 7.85 -6.99 5.02
C SER A 207 6.65 -6.04 5.10
N ILE A 208 6.94 -4.75 4.97
CA ILE A 208 5.94 -3.71 4.71
C ILE A 208 6.25 -3.18 3.32
N SER A 209 5.27 -3.23 2.43
CA SER A 209 5.36 -2.64 1.09
C SER A 209 4.36 -1.50 0.97
N LEU A 210 4.84 -0.34 0.52
CA LEU A 210 4.07 0.89 0.42
C LEU A 210 4.43 1.62 -0.88
N GLY A 211 3.43 2.07 -1.65
CA GLY A 211 3.68 3.01 -2.75
C GLY A 211 4.03 4.38 -2.19
N VAL A 212 5.18 4.94 -2.56
CA VAL A 212 5.66 6.22 -2.01
C VAL A 212 5.56 7.35 -3.03
N ALA A 213 5.79 7.05 -4.31
CA ALA A 213 5.74 8.05 -5.36
C ALA A 213 5.35 7.46 -6.71
N LYS A 214 5.02 8.35 -7.64
CA LYS A 214 5.04 8.05 -9.07
C LYS A 214 6.39 8.48 -9.67
N THR A 215 6.76 7.91 -10.80
CA THR A 215 7.99 8.26 -11.53
C THR A 215 8.08 9.73 -11.93
N HIS A 216 6.95 10.38 -12.23
CA HIS A 216 6.87 11.78 -12.65
C HIS A 216 6.94 12.78 -11.49
N PHE A 217 7.06 12.32 -10.24
CA PHE A 217 7.24 13.22 -9.09
C PHE A 217 8.65 13.80 -9.10
N THR A 218 8.82 14.98 -8.52
CA THR A 218 10.15 15.57 -8.36
C THR A 218 10.92 14.89 -7.23
N ASP A 219 12.25 14.95 -7.27
CA ASP A 219 13.09 14.31 -6.23
C ASP A 219 12.76 14.82 -4.81
N LYS A 220 12.41 16.11 -4.69
CA LYS A 220 12.00 16.72 -3.42
C LYS A 220 10.71 16.10 -2.88
N GLU A 221 9.68 15.99 -3.72
CA GLU A 221 8.40 15.36 -3.35
C GLU A 221 8.58 13.91 -2.90
N VAL A 222 9.46 13.16 -3.58
CA VAL A 222 9.77 11.78 -3.20
C VAL A 222 10.45 11.72 -1.84
N LEU A 223 11.44 12.59 -1.60
CA LEU A 223 12.15 12.63 -0.31
C LEU A 223 11.22 13.01 0.84
N GLU A 224 10.31 13.96 0.65
CA GLU A 224 9.30 14.33 1.65
C GLU A 224 8.40 13.15 2.00
N ASN A 225 7.92 12.41 0.99
CA ASN A 225 7.10 11.22 1.20
C ASN A 225 7.89 10.09 1.89
N LEU A 226 9.19 9.93 1.58
CA LEU A 226 10.07 8.97 2.26
C LEU A 226 10.24 9.32 3.74
N LEU A 227 10.49 10.59 4.06
CA LEU A 227 10.60 11.08 5.44
C LEU A 227 9.29 10.92 6.22
N ALA A 228 8.15 11.19 5.59
CA ALA A 228 6.84 10.95 6.18
C ALA A 228 6.63 9.46 6.50
N THR A 229 6.99 8.58 5.55
CA THR A 229 6.92 7.12 5.73
C THR A 229 7.81 6.66 6.89
N GLN A 230 9.03 7.18 6.95
CA GLN A 230 9.98 6.83 8.00
C GLN A 230 9.46 7.21 9.39
N LYS A 231 8.92 8.41 9.54
CA LYS A 231 8.29 8.88 10.79
C LYS A 231 7.12 7.97 11.19
N ALA A 232 6.25 7.63 10.25
CA ALA A 232 5.10 6.75 10.52
C ALA A 232 5.53 5.33 10.92
N PHE A 233 6.57 4.78 10.30
CA PHE A 233 7.10 3.46 10.68
C PHE A 233 7.72 3.50 12.07
N LYS A 234 8.53 4.51 12.39
CA LYS A 234 9.11 4.71 13.74
C LYS A 234 7.99 4.81 14.79
N GLN A 235 6.94 5.60 14.53
CA GLN A 235 5.77 5.70 15.41
C GLN A 235 5.05 4.34 15.59
N SER A 236 4.86 3.58 14.51
CA SER A 236 4.21 2.26 14.60
C SER A 236 4.99 1.26 15.45
N ILE A 237 6.33 1.34 15.45
CA ILE A 237 7.20 0.52 16.28
C ILE A 237 7.12 0.97 17.74
N THR A 238 7.08 2.27 18.01
CA THR A 238 6.92 2.79 19.38
C THR A 238 5.57 2.40 19.98
N ASN A 239 4.50 2.40 19.18
CA ASN A 239 3.16 1.99 19.62
C ASN A 239 3.05 0.48 19.89
N GLN A 240 4.04 -0.30 19.47
CA GLN A 240 4.11 -1.73 19.72
C GLN A 240 4.48 -1.99 21.18
N GLN A 241 3.50 -2.34 22.01
CA GLN A 241 3.70 -2.64 23.44
C GLN A 241 4.36 -4.02 23.63
N THR A 242 5.65 -4.15 23.29
CA THR A 242 6.41 -5.40 23.44
C THR A 242 7.75 -5.18 24.14
N LYS A 243 8.20 -6.19 24.91
CA LYS A 243 9.51 -6.17 25.60
C LYS A 243 10.69 -5.99 24.63
N LYS A 244 10.54 -6.48 23.40
CA LYS A 244 11.52 -6.35 22.33
C LYS A 244 10.80 -5.82 21.09
N PRO A 245 10.99 -4.54 20.74
CA PRO A 245 10.34 -3.96 19.57
C PRO A 245 10.81 -4.64 18.29
N SER A 246 9.97 -4.56 17.27
CA SER A 246 10.37 -4.91 15.90
C SER A 246 11.44 -3.95 15.40
N ILE A 247 12.35 -4.47 14.58
CA ILE A 247 13.45 -3.71 14.00
C ILE A 247 13.20 -3.61 12.50
N LEU A 248 13.26 -2.39 11.95
CA LEU A 248 13.35 -2.20 10.51
C LEU A 248 14.75 -2.62 10.08
N SER A 249 14.78 -3.57 9.14
CA SER A 249 15.98 -4.02 8.47
C SER A 249 16.13 -3.23 7.17
N GLN A 250 16.71 -3.86 6.18
CA GLN A 250 16.91 -3.33 4.84
C GLN A 250 15.61 -2.81 4.19
N THR A 251 15.74 -1.62 3.59
CA THR A 251 14.70 -0.99 2.78
C THR A 251 15.12 -0.96 1.32
N THR A 252 14.23 -1.41 0.45
CA THR A 252 14.44 -1.46 -0.99
C THR A 252 13.42 -0.59 -1.70
N LEU A 253 13.87 0.28 -2.60
CA LEU A 253 13.04 0.93 -3.59
C LEU A 253 12.96 0.09 -4.85
N THR A 254 11.74 -0.18 -5.29
CA THR A 254 11.44 -0.84 -6.56
C THR A 254 10.47 0.03 -7.35
N SER A 255 10.54 -0.02 -8.67
CA SER A 255 9.43 0.44 -9.51
C SER A 255 8.59 -0.76 -9.95
N THR A 256 7.49 -0.51 -10.64
CA THR A 256 6.57 -1.57 -11.13
C THR A 256 7.27 -2.60 -12.01
N HIS A 257 8.19 -2.16 -12.87
CA HIS A 257 8.94 -2.99 -13.82
C HIS A 257 10.45 -3.02 -13.54
N GLY A 258 10.91 -2.30 -12.52
CA GLY A 258 12.33 -2.10 -12.23
C GLY A 258 12.89 -3.01 -11.15
N PRO A 259 14.23 -3.07 -11.05
CA PRO A 259 14.93 -3.83 -10.02
C PRO A 259 14.78 -3.19 -8.65
N GLY A 260 15.05 -3.97 -7.60
CA GLY A 260 15.13 -3.49 -6.22
C GLY A 260 16.48 -2.89 -5.92
N ILE A 261 16.49 -1.60 -5.58
CA ILE A 261 17.67 -0.85 -5.17
C ILE A 261 17.60 -0.63 -3.67
N VAL A 262 18.70 -0.90 -2.97
CA VAL A 262 18.76 -0.72 -1.52
C VAL A 262 19.07 0.73 -1.23
N ILE A 263 18.26 1.34 -0.39
CA ILE A 263 18.43 2.72 0.03
C ILE A 263 18.74 2.77 1.51
N ASP A 264 19.39 3.87 1.91
CA ASP A 264 19.43 4.21 3.32
C ASP A 264 18.07 4.78 3.74
N PHE A 265 17.49 4.18 4.78
CA PHE A 265 16.18 4.54 5.34
C PHE A 265 16.30 4.88 6.84
N ALA A 266 17.53 5.10 7.32
CA ALA A 266 17.87 5.37 8.72
C ALA A 266 17.53 6.78 9.19
#